data_AF-A0AA38ZWE1-F1
#
_entry.id   AF-A0AA38ZWE1-F1
#
_cell.length_a   1.000
_cell.length_b   1.000
_cell.length_c   1.000
_cell.angle_alpha   90.00
_cell.angle_beta   90.00
_cell.angle_gamma   90.00
#
_symmetry.space_group_name_H-M   'P 1'
#
loop_
_entity.id
_entity.type
_entity.pdbx_description
1 polymer ?
#
loop_
_entity_poly.entity_id
_entity_poly.type
_entity_poly.pdbx_seq_one_letter_code
_entity_poly.pdbx_strand_id
1 'polypeptide(L)'
;MVRQIDAEIFSTIVAAAASGSSEESHRFSRKFSPISIGLKEEKLSHLHFYFHDIVSGQQPTAVRVAEAAMTNKSGTVFMMDDLLTEGPEPSSKMVGKA
;
A
#
# COMPACT_ATOMS: atom_id res chain seq x y z
N MET A 1 -18.48 -23.35 -49.31
CA MET A 1 -19.93 -23.24 -49.58
C MET A 1 -20.66 -23.62 -48.29
N VAL A 2 -20.69 -22.69 -47.34
CA VAL A 2 -21.88 -21.88 -46.96
C VAL A 2 -23.05 -22.76 -46.54
N ARG A 3 -23.25 -22.92 -45.22
CA ARG A 3 -24.36 -22.30 -44.48
C ARG A 3 -24.00 -22.05 -43.01
N GLN A 4 -23.92 -20.76 -42.71
CA GLN A 4 -24.23 -20.06 -41.45
C GLN A 4 -25.70 -20.44 -41.07
N ILE A 5 -26.23 -20.44 -39.84
CA ILE A 5 -26.47 -19.43 -38.79
C ILE A 5 -27.08 -20.28 -37.61
N ASP A 6 -27.04 -20.01 -36.30
CA ASP A 6 -27.41 -18.82 -35.53
C ASP A 6 -26.82 -18.89 -34.11
N ALA A 7 -26.40 -17.73 -33.61
CA ALA A 7 -26.29 -17.44 -32.19
C ALA A 7 -27.69 -17.43 -31.56
N GLU A 8 -27.81 -17.78 -30.27
CA GLU A 8 -28.56 -17.02 -29.26
C GLU A 8 -28.72 -17.88 -27.96
N ILE A 9 -28.08 -17.41 -26.87
CA ILE A 9 -28.64 -17.15 -25.52
C ILE A 9 -29.60 -18.23 -24.92
N PHE A 10 -29.40 -18.83 -23.75
CA PHE A 10 -29.27 -18.25 -22.40
C PHE A 10 -28.64 -19.28 -21.44
N SER A 11 -27.49 -18.93 -20.85
CA SER A 11 -26.94 -19.64 -19.70
C SER A 11 -27.82 -19.38 -18.49
N THR A 12 -28.32 -20.43 -17.84
CA THR A 12 -29.23 -20.38 -16.69
C THR A 12 -28.56 -19.69 -15.49
N ILE A 13 -29.13 -18.59 -15.03
CA ILE A 13 -28.79 -18.00 -13.73
C ILE A 13 -29.43 -18.87 -12.64
N VAL A 14 -28.60 -19.59 -11.89
CA VAL A 14 -29.02 -20.20 -10.61
C VAL A 14 -28.83 -19.16 -9.52
N ALA A 15 -29.92 -18.57 -9.06
CA ALA A 15 -29.95 -17.78 -7.83
C ALA A 15 -30.04 -18.74 -6.63
N ALA A 16 -28.93 -18.95 -5.93
CA ALA A 16 -28.94 -19.59 -4.62
C ALA A 16 -29.34 -18.56 -3.56
N ALA A 17 -30.50 -18.78 -2.93
CA ALA A 17 -30.97 -18.02 -1.79
C ALA A 17 -30.12 -18.30 -0.53
N ALA A 18 -30.11 -17.31 0.36
CA ALA A 18 -29.12 -17.06 1.39
C ALA A 18 -28.99 -18.13 2.49
N SER A 19 -27.75 -18.29 2.97
CA SER A 19 -27.50 -18.48 4.40
C SER A 19 -26.65 -17.30 4.86
N GLY A 20 -27.28 -16.35 5.56
CA GLY A 20 -26.55 -15.28 6.25
C GLY A 20 -25.62 -15.91 7.28
N SER A 21 -24.32 -15.87 7.03
CA SER A 21 -23.33 -16.06 8.08
C SER A 21 -23.38 -14.83 8.97
N SER A 22 -23.66 -15.05 10.26
CA SER A 22 -23.59 -14.04 11.30
C SER A 22 -22.29 -13.24 11.20
N GLU A 23 -22.41 -11.92 11.08
CA GLU A 23 -21.29 -10.98 11.16
C GLU A 23 -20.71 -11.01 12.59
N GLU A 24 -19.71 -11.87 12.84
CA GLU A 24 -18.87 -11.68 14.01
C GLU A 24 -17.97 -10.46 13.77
N SER A 25 -18.38 -9.32 14.33
CA SER A 25 -17.55 -8.12 14.35
C SER A 25 -16.35 -8.34 15.29
N HIS A 26 -15.25 -8.87 14.75
CA HIS A 26 -13.98 -8.88 15.47
C HIS A 26 -13.47 -7.44 15.59
N ARG A 27 -13.61 -6.88 16.79
CA ARG A 27 -13.11 -5.55 17.11
C ARG A 27 -11.58 -5.55 17.11
N PHE A 28 -11.00 -5.20 15.97
CA PHE A 28 -9.54 -5.16 15.76
C PHE A 28 -8.84 -4.05 16.55
N SER A 29 -9.56 -2.99 16.94
CA SER A 29 -8.97 -1.85 17.65
C SER A 29 -9.57 -1.65 19.05
N ARG A 30 -8.68 -1.55 20.03
CA ARG A 30 -9.00 -1.08 21.39
C ARG A 30 -8.69 0.41 21.47
N LYS A 31 -9.66 1.22 21.92
CA LYS A 31 -9.43 2.63 22.21
C LYS A 31 -8.70 2.74 23.56
N PHE A 32 -7.48 3.26 23.56
CA PHE A 32 -6.75 3.60 24.77
C PHE A 32 -6.93 5.10 25.05
N SER A 33 -7.06 5.49 26.31
CA SER A 33 -6.94 6.91 26.65
C SER A 33 -5.46 7.31 26.62
N PRO A 34 -5.09 8.52 26.17
CA PRO A 34 -3.70 8.99 26.15
C PRO A 34 -3.01 8.83 27.52
N ILE A 35 -3.75 9.12 28.59
CA ILE A 35 -3.30 8.97 29.99
C ILE A 35 -2.96 7.50 30.30
N SER A 36 -3.77 6.53 29.83
CA SER A 36 -3.55 5.10 30.11
C SER A 36 -2.28 4.52 29.48
N ILE A 37 -1.71 5.20 28.48
CA ILE A 37 -0.46 4.82 27.81
C ILE A 37 0.69 5.79 28.11
N GLY A 38 0.54 6.64 29.13
CA GLY A 38 1.59 7.56 29.58
C GLY A 38 1.85 8.75 28.66
N LEU A 39 0.96 9.01 27.69
CA LEU A 39 1.03 10.23 26.88
C LEU A 39 0.60 11.42 27.74
N LYS A 40 1.44 12.46 27.75
CA LYS A 40 1.19 13.75 28.40
C LYS A 40 0.38 14.65 27.45
N GLU A 41 0.45 15.96 27.66
CA GLU A 41 -0.08 16.95 26.71
C GLU A 41 0.47 16.73 25.30
N GLU A 42 -0.41 16.92 24.32
CA GLU A 42 -0.07 16.84 22.90
C GLU A 42 0.98 17.90 22.57
N LYS A 43 2.01 17.50 21.81
CA LYS A 43 3.06 18.40 21.33
C LYS A 43 3.00 18.49 19.82
N LEU A 44 3.03 19.71 19.30
CA LEU A 44 3.16 19.96 17.88
C LEU A 44 4.64 20.16 17.52
N SER A 45 5.08 19.53 16.43
CA SER A 45 6.44 19.71 15.88
C SER A 45 6.35 19.85 14.36
N HIS A 46 7.08 20.80 13.80
CA HIS A 46 7.20 20.97 12.36
C HIS A 46 8.56 20.40 11.93
N LEU A 47 8.52 19.39 11.08
CA LEU A 47 9.71 18.72 10.54
C LEU A 47 9.84 19.11 9.07
N HIS A 48 11.04 19.51 8.66
CA HIS A 48 11.38 19.79 7.27
C HIS A 48 12.68 19.06 6.95
N PHE A 49 12.62 18.15 5.98
CA PHE A 49 13.74 17.32 5.55
C PHE A 49 13.48 16.89 4.10
N TYR A 50 14.52 16.39 3.45
CA TYR A 50 14.50 15.91 2.08
C TYR A 50 14.66 14.39 2.04
N PHE A 51 13.82 13.73 1.25
CA PHE A 51 13.79 12.28 1.06
C PHE A 51 14.45 11.93 -0.28
N HIS A 52 15.42 11.01 -0.27
CA HIS A 52 16.19 10.63 -1.46
C HIS A 52 15.82 9.22 -1.94
N ASP A 53 14.76 9.13 -2.78
CA ASP A 53 14.32 7.87 -3.39
C ASP A 53 15.22 7.46 -4.56
N ILE A 54 16.20 6.59 -4.31
CA ILE A 54 17.15 6.13 -5.33
C ILE A 54 16.77 4.73 -5.80
N VAL A 55 15.92 4.66 -6.82
CA VAL A 55 15.41 3.39 -7.40
C VAL A 55 16.37 2.74 -8.42
N SER A 56 17.46 3.40 -8.78
CA SER A 56 18.39 2.92 -9.82
C SER A 56 19.80 3.53 -9.68
N GLY A 57 20.77 2.99 -10.43
CA GLY A 57 22.17 3.41 -10.37
C GLY A 57 23.05 2.41 -9.62
N GLN A 58 24.25 2.84 -9.25
CA GLN A 58 25.24 1.93 -8.65
C GLN A 58 24.89 1.53 -7.21
N GLN A 59 24.23 2.42 -6.47
CA GLN A 59 23.86 2.25 -5.05
C GLN A 59 22.39 2.63 -4.87
N PRO A 60 21.45 1.79 -5.34
CA PRO A 60 20.03 2.02 -5.10
C PRO A 60 19.71 1.86 -3.61
N THR A 61 18.83 2.72 -3.10
CA THR A 61 18.30 2.68 -1.72
C THR A 61 16.85 2.18 -1.67
N ALA A 62 16.18 2.14 -2.82
CA ALA A 62 14.87 1.52 -3.01
C ALA A 62 14.96 0.37 -4.02
N VAL A 63 14.52 -0.82 -3.61
CA VAL A 63 14.58 -2.06 -4.41
C VAL A 63 13.19 -2.66 -4.55
N ARG A 64 12.83 -3.01 -5.80
CA ARG A 64 11.57 -3.70 -6.10
C ARG A 64 11.59 -5.12 -5.55
N VAL A 65 10.60 -5.47 -4.73
CA VAL A 65 10.50 -6.79 -4.09
C VAL A 65 9.32 -7.62 -4.58
N ALA A 66 8.32 -6.98 -5.20
CA ALA A 66 7.23 -7.69 -5.86
C ALA A 66 6.62 -6.84 -6.98
N GLU A 67 6.17 -7.49 -8.04
CA GLU A 67 5.39 -6.90 -9.12
C GLU A 67 4.38 -7.90 -9.67
N ALA A 68 3.32 -7.40 -10.30
CA ALA A 68 2.31 -8.25 -10.89
C ALA A 68 2.82 -8.96 -12.15
N ALA A 69 2.63 -10.27 -12.21
CA ALA A 69 3.22 -11.12 -13.26
C ALA A 69 2.68 -10.89 -14.68
N MET A 70 1.47 -10.33 -14.83
CA MET A 70 0.73 -10.41 -16.10
C MET A 70 0.37 -9.04 -16.70
N THR A 71 0.12 -8.02 -15.88
CA THR A 71 -0.25 -6.69 -16.37
C THR A 71 0.25 -5.61 -15.41
N ASN A 72 0.69 -4.46 -15.95
CA ASN A 72 1.01 -3.25 -15.16
C ASN A 72 -0.25 -2.58 -14.57
N LYS A 73 -1.39 -3.29 -14.49
CA LYS A 73 -2.64 -2.81 -13.90
C LYS A 73 -2.70 -3.05 -12.39
N SER A 74 -1.76 -3.80 -11.83
CA SER A 74 -1.62 -4.05 -10.39
C SER A 74 -0.35 -3.41 -9.85
N GLY A 75 -0.34 -3.10 -8.55
CA GLY A 75 0.72 -2.33 -7.91
C GLY A 75 2.07 -3.04 -7.83
N THR A 76 3.13 -2.24 -7.70
CA THR A 76 4.51 -2.68 -7.46
C THR A 76 4.89 -2.40 -6.02
N VAL A 77 5.62 -3.32 -5.38
CA VAL A 77 6.10 -3.18 -4.00
C VAL A 77 7.61 -2.94 -4.01
N PHE A 78 8.03 -1.92 -3.26
CA PHE A 78 9.44 -1.60 -3.02
C PHE A 78 9.76 -1.74 -1.53
N MET A 79 10.96 -2.20 -1.23
CA MET A 79 11.61 -2.03 0.07
C MET A 79 12.59 -0.87 -0.05
N MET A 80 12.57 0.06 0.91
CA MET A 80 13.41 1.25 0.92
C MET A 80 14.18 1.37 2.23
N ASP A 81 15.35 2.00 2.15
CA ASP A 81 16.20 2.44 3.26
C ASP A 81 16.80 3.81 2.89
N ASP A 82 15.91 4.77 2.62
CA ASP A 82 16.22 6.02 1.94
C ASP A 82 16.78 7.07 2.91
N LEU A 83 17.70 7.88 2.41
CA LEU A 83 18.34 8.94 3.19
C LEU A 83 17.35 10.07 3.49
N LEU A 84 17.35 10.59 4.72
CA LEU A 84 16.71 11.85 5.08
C LEU A 84 17.77 12.90 5.43
N THR A 85 17.72 14.08 4.82
CA THR A 85 18.71 15.16 5.02
C THR A 85 18.10 16.52 5.33
N GLU A 86 18.89 17.42 5.92
CA GLU A 86 18.49 18.82 6.20
C GLU A 86 18.33 19.67 4.92
N GLY A 87 19.11 19.38 3.87
CA GLY A 87 19.08 20.09 2.59
C GLY A 87 18.78 19.16 1.41
N PRO A 88 18.46 19.70 0.22
CA PRO A 88 18.15 18.90 -0.96
C PRO A 88 19.36 18.17 -1.54
N GLU A 89 20.59 18.59 -1.23
CA GLU A 89 21.80 17.91 -1.66
C GLU A 89 22.03 16.61 -0.88
N PRO A 90 22.32 15.47 -1.53
CA PRO A 90 22.59 14.20 -0.83
C PRO A 90 23.81 14.24 0.10
N SER A 91 24.72 15.19 -0.11
CA SER A 91 25.89 15.42 0.75
C SER A 91 25.60 16.29 1.98
N SER A 92 24.38 16.83 2.10
CA SER A 92 23.96 17.58 3.28
C SER A 92 23.79 16.66 4.49
N LYS A 93 23.62 17.26 5.67
CA LYS A 93 23.62 16.52 6.93
C LYS A 93 22.47 15.51 6.99
N MET A 94 22.81 14.24 7.24
CA MET A 94 21.85 13.16 7.49
C MET A 94 21.13 13.40 8.83
N VAL A 95 19.80 13.31 8.80
CA VAL A 95 18.92 13.44 9.97
C VAL A 95 18.10 12.19 10.27
N GLY A 96 18.06 11.23 9.34
CA GLY A 96 17.36 9.97 9.53
C GLY A 96 17.38 9.08 8.30
N LYS A 97 16.58 8.02 8.37
CA LYS A 97 16.27 7.10 7.27
C LYS A 97 14.79 6.75 7.28
N ALA A 98 14.26 6.35 6.15
CA ALA A 98 12.85 6.00 5.97
C ALA A 98 12.67 4.67 5.25
#